data_AF-G5JFZ9-F1
#
_entry.id   AF-G5JFZ9-F1
#
_cell.length_a   1.000
_cell.length_b   1.000
_cell.length_c   1.000
_cell.angle_alpha   90.00
_cell.angle_beta   90.00
_cell.angle_gamma   90.00
#
_symmetry.space_group_name_H-M   'P 1'
#
loop_
_entity.id
_entity.type
_entity.pdbx_description
1 polymer ?
#
loop_
_entity_poly.entity_id
_entity_poly.type
_entity_poly.pdbx_seq_one_letter_code
_entity_poly.pdbx_strand_id
1 'polypeptide(L)'
;MENRIAELRKEKGLTLKKLSEELNVRDNTLSQYETGKRSPQLGLLQEIANFFNVSIEYLTKYTDQRDYPLENDEDALFLIKKLFNEPDFHYTHLSINTSLNLCMWIINNENLINSKYPELKSTTQWFIKDIISENKILNHYSKNRQEINKTLDKIDSLLLDEDYFGATPREVLTFMEESQRIGHEKTKELLSHMKTLPDSVNEED
;
A
#
# COMPACT_ATOMS: atom_id res chain seq x y z
N MET A 1 -7.75 -11.02 -9.57
CA MET A 1 -8.89 -10.35 -8.91
C MET A 1 -9.40 -9.25 -9.82
N GLU A 2 -10.70 -9.22 -10.13
CA GLU A 2 -11.29 -8.11 -10.88
C GLU A 2 -11.22 -6.81 -10.06
N ASN A 3 -10.96 -5.67 -10.71
CA ASN A 3 -10.79 -4.39 -10.00
C ASN A 3 -10.99 -3.19 -10.95
N ARG A 4 -10.99 -1.98 -10.39
CA ARG A 4 -11.15 -0.70 -11.10
C ARG A 4 -9.86 0.11 -11.24
N ILE A 5 -8.68 -0.48 -10.97
CA ILE A 5 -7.41 0.28 -10.97
C ILE A 5 -7.17 0.93 -12.34
N ALA A 6 -7.32 0.16 -13.42
CA ALA A 6 -7.14 0.67 -14.78
C ALA A 6 -8.18 1.73 -15.18
N GLU A 7 -9.42 1.55 -14.72
CA GLU A 7 -10.54 2.48 -14.95
C GLU A 7 -10.24 3.83 -14.27
N LEU A 8 -9.93 3.80 -12.97
CA LEU A 8 -9.61 4.97 -12.16
C LEU A 8 -8.33 5.68 -12.62
N ARG A 9 -7.31 4.93 -13.05
CA ARG A 9 -6.10 5.52 -13.62
C ARG A 9 -6.42 6.34 -14.87
N LYS A 10 -7.25 5.80 -15.77
CA LYS A 10 -7.66 6.46 -17.01
C LYS A 10 -8.58 7.65 -16.72
N GLU A 11 -9.48 7.54 -15.75
CA GLU A 11 -10.32 8.65 -15.26
C GLU A 11 -9.47 9.84 -14.81
N LYS A 12 -8.37 9.58 -14.06
CA LYS A 12 -7.39 10.61 -13.66
C LYS A 12 -6.44 11.06 -14.78
N GLY A 13 -6.52 10.51 -15.99
CA GLY A 13 -5.65 10.88 -17.12
C GLY A 13 -4.18 10.47 -16.94
N LEU A 14 -3.90 9.43 -16.15
CA LEU A 14 -2.54 8.99 -15.83
C LEU A 14 -2.04 7.88 -16.78
N THR A 15 -0.77 7.94 -17.14
CA THR A 15 -0.08 6.81 -17.77
C THR A 15 0.22 5.73 -16.72
N LEU A 16 0.48 4.50 -17.17
CA LEU A 16 0.88 3.42 -16.26
C LEU A 16 2.14 3.79 -15.47
N LYS A 17 3.13 4.38 -16.15
CA LYS A 17 4.38 4.85 -15.55
C LYS A 17 4.17 5.95 -14.49
N LYS A 18 3.26 6.90 -14.73
CA LYS A 18 2.96 7.93 -13.73
C LYS A 18 2.34 7.33 -12.47
N LEU A 19 1.37 6.42 -12.64
CA LEU A 19 0.74 5.77 -11.47
C LEU A 19 1.72 4.88 -10.72
N SER A 20 2.63 4.21 -11.44
CA SER A 20 3.64 3.33 -10.85
C SER A 20 4.64 4.12 -9.99
N GLU A 21 5.05 5.30 -10.47
CA GLU A 21 5.88 6.26 -9.73
C GLU A 21 5.16 6.76 -8.46
N GLU A 22 3.92 7.23 -8.58
CA GLU A 22 3.12 7.75 -7.46
C GLU A 22 2.89 6.70 -6.35
N LEU A 23 2.64 5.44 -6.74
CA LEU A 23 2.42 4.34 -5.78
C LEU A 23 3.73 3.70 -5.31
N ASN A 24 4.86 4.07 -5.91
CA ASN A 24 6.15 3.41 -5.77
C ASN A 24 6.01 1.88 -5.96
N VAL A 25 5.53 1.49 -7.13
CA VAL A 25 5.34 0.11 -7.60
C VAL A 25 5.98 0.01 -8.98
N ARG A 26 6.66 -1.08 -9.31
CA ARG A 26 7.22 -1.28 -10.66
C ARG A 26 6.11 -1.40 -11.72
N ASP A 27 6.31 -0.82 -12.91
CA ASP A 27 5.34 -0.78 -14.03
C ASP A 27 4.75 -2.16 -14.36
N ASN A 28 5.61 -3.17 -14.51
CA ASN A 28 5.19 -4.54 -14.81
C ASN A 28 4.28 -5.11 -13.72
N THR A 29 4.58 -4.81 -12.45
CA THR A 29 3.80 -5.24 -11.30
C THR A 29 2.44 -4.55 -11.29
N LEU A 30 2.40 -3.22 -11.53
CA LEU A 30 1.15 -2.47 -11.63
C LEU A 30 0.28 -2.96 -12.80
N SER A 31 0.87 -3.26 -13.96
CA SER A 31 0.15 -3.84 -15.09
C SER A 31 -0.51 -5.19 -14.75
N GLN A 32 0.18 -6.03 -13.98
CA GLN A 32 -0.39 -7.31 -13.53
C GLN A 32 -1.55 -7.10 -12.54
N TYR A 33 -1.50 -6.05 -11.71
CA TYR A 33 -2.62 -5.67 -10.85
C TYR A 33 -3.82 -5.18 -11.65
N GLU A 34 -3.62 -4.26 -12.60
CA GLU A 34 -4.67 -3.72 -13.46
C GLU A 34 -5.39 -4.80 -14.29
N THR A 35 -4.65 -5.81 -14.74
CA THR A 35 -5.19 -6.94 -15.51
C THR A 35 -5.73 -8.07 -14.64
N GLY A 36 -5.64 -7.94 -13.31
CA GLY A 36 -6.09 -8.95 -12.36
C GLY A 36 -5.25 -10.24 -12.33
N LYS A 37 -4.13 -10.29 -13.08
CA LYS A 37 -3.17 -11.42 -13.11
C LYS A 37 -2.47 -11.61 -11.76
N ARG A 38 -2.30 -10.53 -11.01
CA ARG A 38 -1.79 -10.54 -9.64
C ARG A 38 -2.72 -9.71 -8.77
N SER A 39 -2.84 -10.06 -7.49
CA SER A 39 -3.57 -9.25 -6.52
C SER A 39 -2.58 -8.42 -5.69
N PRO A 40 -2.84 -7.11 -5.49
CA PRO A 40 -2.14 -6.33 -4.48
C PRO A 40 -2.34 -6.94 -3.08
N GLN A 41 -1.35 -6.78 -2.20
CA GLN A 41 -1.59 -7.02 -0.78
C GLN A 41 -2.52 -5.93 -0.23
N LEU A 42 -3.25 -6.24 0.86
CA LEU A 42 -4.27 -5.35 1.43
C LEU A 42 -3.75 -3.94 1.69
N GLY A 43 -2.53 -3.80 2.23
CA GLY A 43 -1.92 -2.48 2.45
C GLY A 43 -1.77 -1.66 1.17
N LEU A 44 -1.27 -2.26 0.08
CA LEU A 44 -1.17 -1.58 -1.21
C LEU A 44 -2.55 -1.31 -1.82
N LEU A 45 -3.51 -2.22 -1.63
CA LEU A 45 -4.87 -2.02 -2.12
C LEU A 45 -5.52 -0.78 -1.48
N GLN A 46 -5.33 -0.61 -0.16
CA GLN A 46 -5.78 0.57 0.57
C GLN A 46 -5.03 1.84 0.12
N GLU A 47 -3.73 1.76 -0.14
CA GLU A 47 -2.97 2.90 -0.69
C GLU A 47 -3.50 3.33 -2.07
N ILE A 48 -3.84 2.37 -2.93
CA ILE A 48 -4.47 2.64 -4.23
C ILE A 48 -5.85 3.28 -4.04
N ALA A 49 -6.68 2.73 -3.14
CA ALA A 49 -8.00 3.27 -2.85
C ALA A 49 -7.91 4.72 -2.33
N ASN A 50 -6.96 4.99 -1.43
CA ASN A 50 -6.66 6.33 -0.90
C ASN A 50 -6.19 7.27 -2.00
N PHE A 51 -5.27 6.83 -2.88
CA PHE A 51 -4.78 7.65 -4.00
C PHE A 51 -5.92 8.11 -4.92
N PHE A 52 -6.90 7.24 -5.18
CA PHE A 52 -8.06 7.57 -6.00
C PHE A 52 -9.23 8.17 -5.21
N ASN A 53 -9.11 8.30 -3.89
CA ASN A 53 -10.18 8.68 -2.97
C ASN A 53 -11.49 7.92 -3.21
N VAL A 54 -11.39 6.58 -3.20
CA VAL A 54 -12.52 5.66 -3.28
C VAL A 54 -12.42 4.62 -2.15
N SER A 55 -13.48 3.86 -1.92
CA SER A 55 -13.46 2.74 -0.99
C SER A 55 -12.72 1.53 -1.58
N ILE A 56 -12.23 0.63 -0.70
CA ILE A 56 -11.68 -0.66 -1.16
C ILE A 56 -12.75 -1.46 -1.87
N GLU A 57 -13.96 -1.52 -1.31
CA GLU A 57 -15.05 -2.32 -1.88
C GLU A 57 -15.44 -1.84 -3.29
N TYR A 58 -15.37 -0.53 -3.54
CA TYR A 58 -15.54 -0.01 -4.89
C TYR A 58 -14.36 -0.38 -5.80
N LEU A 59 -13.13 -0.23 -5.31
CA LEU A 59 -11.92 -0.55 -6.07
C LEU A 59 -11.88 -2.02 -6.51
N THR A 60 -12.36 -2.94 -5.67
CA THR A 60 -12.38 -4.40 -5.91
C THR A 60 -13.62 -4.90 -6.62
N LYS A 61 -14.54 -4.00 -7.02
CA LYS A 61 -15.83 -4.34 -7.63
C LYS A 61 -16.76 -5.17 -6.73
N TYR A 62 -16.58 -5.11 -5.42
CA TYR A 62 -17.56 -5.68 -4.48
C TYR A 62 -18.86 -4.87 -4.48
N THR A 63 -18.76 -3.56 -4.70
CA THR A 63 -19.91 -2.67 -4.86
C THR A 63 -19.71 -1.68 -6.01
N ASP A 64 -20.82 -1.17 -6.54
CA ASP A 64 -20.85 -0.02 -7.47
C ASP A 64 -20.97 1.31 -6.72
N GLN A 65 -21.25 1.29 -5.42
CA GLN A 65 -21.27 2.48 -4.59
C GLN A 65 -19.84 3.00 -4.38
N ARG A 66 -19.51 4.10 -5.05
CA ARG A 66 -18.16 4.68 -5.03
C ARG A 66 -17.71 5.15 -3.65
N ASP A 67 -18.59 5.86 -2.96
CA ASP A 67 -18.34 6.43 -1.64
C ASP A 67 -19.63 6.92 -0.99
N TYR A 68 -19.55 7.44 0.24
CA TYR A 68 -20.66 8.06 0.97
C TYR A 68 -20.28 9.45 1.48
N PRO A 69 -20.28 10.49 0.62
CA PRO A 69 -19.88 11.83 1.03
C PRO A 69 -20.76 12.38 2.15
N LEU A 70 -20.15 13.21 3.00
CA LEU A 70 -20.79 13.88 4.13
C LEU A 70 -21.03 15.34 3.78
N GLU A 71 -22.28 15.73 3.52
CA GLU A 71 -22.65 17.11 3.22
C GLU A 71 -23.24 17.80 4.45
N ASN A 72 -23.86 17.04 5.36
CA ASN A 72 -24.54 17.55 6.54
C ASN A 72 -24.49 16.56 7.72
N ASP A 73 -25.02 16.97 8.88
CA ASP A 73 -25.05 16.16 10.10
C ASP A 73 -25.93 14.91 9.98
N GLU A 74 -26.96 14.93 9.12
CA GLU A 74 -27.85 13.79 8.91
C GLU A 74 -27.10 12.66 8.18
N ASP A 75 -26.24 12.99 7.22
CA ASP A 75 -25.38 12.02 6.53
C ASP A 75 -24.44 11.31 7.52
N ALA A 76 -23.87 12.06 8.46
CA ALA A 76 -22.98 11.51 9.49
C ALA A 76 -23.72 10.53 10.39
N LEU A 77 -24.89 10.93 10.89
CA LEU A 77 -25.75 10.06 11.70
C LEU A 77 -26.23 8.83 10.92
N PHE A 78 -26.56 9.00 9.64
CA PHE A 78 -26.92 7.89 8.75
C PHE A 78 -25.77 6.87 8.67
N LEU A 79 -24.55 7.32 8.41
CA LEU A 79 -23.39 6.42 8.30
C LEU A 79 -23.05 5.73 9.61
N ILE A 80 -23.10 6.44 10.74
CA ILE A 80 -22.86 5.81 12.06
C ILE A 80 -23.91 4.74 12.34
N LYS A 81 -25.18 5.03 12.06
CA LYS A 81 -26.26 4.04 12.19
C LYS A 81 -26.07 2.87 11.23
N LYS A 82 -25.57 3.11 10.02
CA LYS A 82 -25.26 2.06 9.06
C LYS A 82 -24.15 1.14 9.60
N LEU A 83 -23.04 1.71 10.04
CA LEU A 83 -21.95 0.99 10.72
C LEU A 83 -22.42 0.21 11.96
N PHE A 84 -23.43 0.70 12.67
CA PHE A 84 -23.99 0.01 13.84
C PHE A 84 -24.93 -1.15 13.47
N ASN A 85 -25.79 -0.95 12.47
CA ASN A 85 -26.84 -1.91 12.13
C ASN A 85 -26.42 -2.97 11.10
N GLU A 86 -25.42 -2.69 10.27
CA GLU A 86 -24.97 -3.56 9.18
C GLU A 86 -23.57 -4.13 9.51
N PRO A 87 -23.46 -5.40 9.95
CA PRO A 87 -22.18 -5.99 10.36
C PRO A 87 -21.12 -6.04 9.26
N ASP A 88 -21.54 -6.14 8.00
CA ASP A 88 -20.65 -6.18 6.85
C ASP A 88 -20.21 -4.77 6.41
N PHE A 89 -20.87 -3.71 6.91
CA PHE A 89 -20.52 -2.33 6.59
C PHE A 89 -19.47 -1.81 7.56
N HIS A 90 -18.28 -1.52 7.04
CA HIS A 90 -17.10 -1.12 7.81
C HIS A 90 -16.24 -0.13 7.01
N TYR A 91 -15.12 0.33 7.57
CA TYR A 91 -14.31 1.41 6.98
C TYR A 91 -13.89 1.15 5.52
N THR A 92 -13.77 -0.10 5.08
CA THR A 92 -13.38 -0.47 3.71
C THR A 92 -14.38 -0.01 2.67
N HIS A 93 -15.61 0.31 3.08
CA HIS A 93 -16.71 0.82 2.26
C HIS A 93 -16.67 2.34 2.08
N LEU A 94 -15.79 3.04 2.78
CA LEU A 94 -15.67 4.50 2.77
C LEU A 94 -14.34 4.91 2.13
N SER A 95 -14.34 6.02 1.40
CA SER A 95 -13.08 6.65 1.00
C SER A 95 -12.35 7.21 2.22
N ILE A 96 -11.04 7.43 2.08
CA ILE A 96 -10.26 8.05 3.15
C ILE A 96 -10.81 9.42 3.55
N ASN A 97 -11.26 10.24 2.60
CA ASN A 97 -11.84 11.54 2.91
C ASN A 97 -13.14 11.41 3.71
N THR A 98 -14.03 10.51 3.31
CA THR A 98 -15.28 10.26 4.02
C THR A 98 -15.01 9.74 5.43
N SER A 99 -14.08 8.79 5.58
CA SER A 99 -13.69 8.26 6.89
C SER A 99 -13.12 9.34 7.81
N LEU A 100 -12.24 10.21 7.29
CA LEU A 100 -11.66 11.30 8.07
C LEU A 100 -12.70 12.36 8.45
N ASN A 101 -13.59 12.72 7.52
CA ASN A 101 -14.68 13.65 7.78
C ASN A 101 -15.64 13.08 8.85
N LEU A 102 -15.96 11.79 8.78
CA LEU A 102 -16.79 11.13 9.79
C LEU A 102 -16.12 11.12 11.16
N CYS A 103 -14.82 10.80 11.23
CA CYS A 103 -14.04 10.88 12.47
C CYS A 103 -14.07 12.30 13.06
N MET A 104 -13.83 13.33 12.23
CA MET A 104 -13.88 14.72 12.67
C MET A 104 -15.26 15.11 13.20
N TRP A 105 -16.32 14.70 12.49
CA TRP A 105 -17.69 14.93 12.91
C TRP A 105 -17.99 14.27 14.27
N ILE A 106 -17.61 13.00 14.43
CA ILE A 106 -17.80 12.25 15.69
C ILE A 106 -17.11 12.96 16.85
N ILE A 107 -15.86 13.39 16.67
CA ILE A 107 -15.08 14.07 17.71
C ILE A 107 -15.76 15.39 18.11
N ASN A 108 -16.20 16.18 17.13
CA ASN A 108 -16.85 17.46 17.38
C ASN A 108 -18.25 17.32 18.01
N ASN A 109 -18.89 16.15 17.87
CA ASN A 109 -20.24 15.87 18.34
C ASN A 109 -20.30 14.80 19.44
N GLU A 110 -19.21 14.57 20.17
CA GLU A 110 -19.14 13.55 21.21
C GLU A 110 -20.24 13.69 22.27
N ASN A 111 -20.52 14.93 22.69
CA ASN A 111 -21.58 15.22 23.67
C ASN A 111 -22.98 14.86 23.14
N LEU A 112 -23.24 15.12 21.84
CA LEU A 112 -24.50 14.76 21.20
C LEU A 112 -24.68 13.25 21.15
N ILE A 113 -23.63 12.52 20.77
CA ILE A 113 -23.64 11.05 20.71
C ILE A 113 -23.87 10.48 22.11
N ASN A 114 -23.12 10.92 23.11
CA ASN A 114 -23.24 10.42 24.48
C ASN A 114 -24.63 10.67 25.11
N SER A 115 -25.29 11.77 24.74
CA SER A 115 -26.58 12.16 25.32
C SER A 115 -27.78 11.62 24.56
N LYS A 116 -27.79 11.71 23.22
CA LYS A 116 -28.94 11.34 22.40
C LYS A 116 -28.84 9.95 21.76
N TYR A 117 -27.63 9.44 21.56
CA TYR A 117 -27.39 8.17 20.87
C TYR A 117 -26.36 7.29 21.62
N PRO A 118 -26.56 7.02 22.92
CA PRO A 118 -25.60 6.28 23.73
C PRO A 118 -25.28 4.88 23.19
N GLU A 119 -26.22 4.26 22.45
CA GLU A 119 -26.05 2.98 21.77
C GLU A 119 -24.98 3.00 20.66
N LEU A 120 -24.75 4.16 20.03
CA LEU A 120 -23.78 4.31 18.94
C LEU A 120 -22.35 4.55 19.45
N LYS A 121 -22.18 4.82 20.75
CA LYS A 121 -20.90 5.19 21.34
C LYS A 121 -19.79 4.18 21.04
N SER A 122 -20.04 2.90 21.27
CA SER A 122 -19.04 1.87 21.02
C SER A 122 -18.65 1.77 19.54
N THR A 123 -19.60 1.88 18.62
CA THR A 123 -19.34 1.87 17.17
C THR A 123 -18.49 3.07 16.75
N THR A 124 -18.80 4.27 17.23
CA THR A 124 -18.02 5.47 16.90
C THR A 124 -16.59 5.40 17.42
N GLN A 125 -16.39 4.87 18.64
CA GLN A 125 -15.05 4.66 19.21
C GLN A 125 -14.26 3.60 18.45
N TRP A 126 -14.91 2.50 18.06
CA TRP A 126 -14.28 1.44 17.28
C TRP A 126 -13.87 1.95 15.90
N PHE A 127 -14.76 2.67 15.22
CA PHE A 127 -14.49 3.28 13.92
C PHE A 127 -13.27 4.21 13.96
N ILE A 128 -13.20 5.14 14.93
CA ILE A 128 -12.02 6.02 15.08
C ILE A 128 -10.74 5.21 15.29
N LYS A 129 -10.81 4.17 16.14
CA LYS A 129 -9.65 3.31 16.44
C LYS A 129 -9.17 2.56 15.19
N ASP A 130 -10.08 2.07 14.38
CA ASP A 130 -9.78 1.36 13.14
C ASP A 130 -9.05 2.25 12.15
N ILE A 131 -9.57 3.45 11.88
CA ILE A 131 -8.93 4.42 10.99
C ILE A 131 -7.50 4.77 11.48
N ILE A 132 -7.30 4.93 12.79
CA ILE A 132 -5.97 5.17 13.36
C ILE A 132 -5.06 3.95 13.18
N SER A 133 -5.58 2.74 13.40
CA SER A 133 -4.83 1.49 13.28
C SER A 133 -4.39 1.27 11.84
N GLU A 134 -5.30 1.43 10.87
CA GLU A 134 -4.98 1.33 9.45
C GLU A 134 -3.91 2.31 9.03
N ASN A 135 -4.03 3.59 9.40
CA ASN A 135 -3.04 4.58 9.01
C ASN A 135 -1.62 4.18 9.48
N LYS A 136 -1.49 3.63 10.69
CA LYS A 136 -0.22 3.10 11.20
C LYS A 136 0.30 1.93 10.37
N ILE A 137 -0.58 0.99 10.05
CA ILE A 137 -0.27 -0.21 9.27
C ILE A 137 0.18 0.18 7.84
N LEU A 138 -0.52 1.09 7.19
CA LEU A 138 -0.19 1.59 5.85
C LEU A 138 1.18 2.28 5.82
N ASN A 139 1.45 3.14 6.80
CA ASN A 139 2.75 3.80 6.91
C ASN A 139 3.91 2.81 7.06
N HIS A 140 3.69 1.69 7.74
CA HIS A 140 4.71 0.64 7.87
C HIS A 140 4.95 -0.07 6.53
N TYR A 141 3.90 -0.53 5.85
CA TYR A 141 4.02 -1.25 4.58
C TYR A 141 4.57 -0.38 3.45
N SER A 142 4.15 0.89 3.38
CA SER A 142 4.63 1.85 2.38
C SER A 142 6.14 2.10 2.52
N LYS A 143 6.63 2.32 3.76
CA LYS A 143 8.07 2.49 4.03
C LYS A 143 8.89 1.27 3.62
N ASN A 144 8.47 0.07 4.01
CA ASN A 144 9.20 -1.15 3.65
C ASN A 144 9.29 -1.32 2.12
N ARG A 145 8.20 -1.02 1.40
CA ARG A 145 8.19 -1.09 -0.08
C ARG A 145 9.13 -0.07 -0.71
N GLN A 146 9.19 1.14 -0.17
CA GLN A 146 10.14 2.18 -0.61
C GLN A 146 11.60 1.74 -0.42
N GLU A 147 11.94 1.16 0.73
CA GLU A 147 13.30 0.66 0.99
C GLU A 147 13.69 -0.50 0.06
N ILE A 148 12.76 -1.42 -0.22
CA ILE A 148 12.99 -2.50 -1.18
C ILE A 148 13.24 -1.95 -2.59
N ASN A 149 12.39 -1.04 -3.07
CA ASN A 149 12.55 -0.48 -4.42
C ASN A 149 13.87 0.30 -4.54
N LYS A 150 14.23 1.13 -3.57
CA LYS A 150 15.54 1.81 -3.55
C LYS A 150 16.71 0.83 -3.61
N THR A 151 16.60 -0.30 -2.93
CA THR A 151 17.64 -1.35 -2.96
C THR A 151 17.73 -1.96 -4.36
N LEU A 152 16.60 -2.23 -5.01
CA LEU A 152 16.58 -2.73 -6.37
C LEU A 152 17.13 -1.71 -7.36
N ASP A 153 16.81 -0.42 -7.20
CA ASP A 153 17.32 0.64 -8.07
C ASP A 153 18.85 0.78 -7.94
N LYS A 154 19.41 0.58 -6.74
CA LYS A 154 20.86 0.49 -6.52
C LYS A 154 21.49 -0.73 -7.20
N ILE A 155 20.80 -1.87 -7.17
CA ILE A 155 21.26 -3.08 -7.88
C ILE A 155 21.26 -2.82 -9.38
N ASP A 156 20.18 -2.22 -9.90
CA ASP A 156 20.04 -1.88 -11.31
C ASP A 156 21.16 -0.89 -11.73
N SER A 157 21.45 0.14 -10.92
CA SER A 157 22.58 1.06 -11.20
C SER A 157 23.93 0.35 -11.18
N LEU A 158 24.19 -0.54 -10.21
CA LEU A 158 25.46 -1.26 -10.11
C LEU A 158 25.68 -2.23 -11.28
N LEU A 159 24.61 -2.84 -11.80
CA LEU A 159 24.70 -3.82 -12.89
C LEU A 159 24.70 -3.21 -14.28
N LEU A 160 24.15 -2.00 -14.42
CA LEU A 160 23.92 -1.37 -15.72
C LEU A 160 24.83 -0.15 -15.96
N ASP A 161 25.70 0.21 -15.01
CA ASP A 161 26.71 1.25 -15.22
C ASP A 161 27.78 0.79 -16.22
N GLU A 162 28.08 1.61 -17.22
CA GLU A 162 29.02 1.26 -18.30
C GLU A 162 30.49 1.28 -17.83
N ASP A 163 30.80 2.03 -16.76
CA ASP A 163 32.16 2.19 -16.20
C ASP A 163 32.43 1.26 -14.99
N TYR A 164 31.84 0.06 -14.99
CA TYR A 164 31.94 -0.86 -13.84
C TYR A 164 33.26 -1.67 -13.84
N PHE A 165 34.12 -1.43 -12.83
CA PHE A 165 35.37 -2.16 -12.60
C PHE A 165 35.23 -3.44 -11.72
N GLY A 166 34.02 -3.95 -11.51
CA GLY A 166 33.73 -5.14 -10.68
C GLY A 166 33.25 -6.36 -11.46
N ALA A 167 32.62 -7.32 -10.76
CA ALA A 167 32.04 -8.53 -11.36
C ALA A 167 30.97 -8.22 -12.43
N THR A 168 31.16 -8.73 -13.64
CA THR A 168 30.25 -8.47 -14.76
C THR A 168 28.82 -8.96 -14.46
N PRO A 169 27.78 -8.38 -15.09
CA PRO A 169 26.39 -8.84 -14.90
C PRO A 169 26.20 -10.35 -15.14
N ARG A 170 27.02 -10.95 -16.02
CA ARG A 170 27.01 -12.39 -16.30
C ARG A 170 27.57 -13.22 -15.14
N GLU A 171 28.62 -12.73 -14.48
CA GLU A 171 29.19 -13.38 -13.30
C GLU A 171 28.24 -13.26 -12.11
N VAL A 172 27.59 -12.10 -11.93
CA VAL A 172 26.54 -11.92 -10.92
C VAL A 172 25.37 -12.88 -11.17
N LEU A 173 24.91 -12.99 -12.42
CA LEU A 173 23.85 -13.94 -12.78
C LEU A 173 24.24 -15.39 -12.44
N THR A 174 25.45 -15.79 -12.84
CA THR A 174 25.97 -17.14 -12.57
C THR A 174 26.00 -17.43 -11.07
N PHE A 175 26.44 -16.46 -10.26
CA PHE A 175 26.41 -16.55 -8.81
C PHE A 175 24.99 -16.71 -8.26
N MET A 176 24.02 -15.92 -8.76
CA MET A 176 22.63 -16.01 -8.33
C MET A 176 22.02 -17.39 -8.64
N GLU A 177 22.26 -17.94 -9.83
CA GLU A 177 21.78 -19.27 -10.22
C GLU A 177 22.35 -20.38 -9.33
N GLU A 178 23.66 -20.36 -9.06
CA GLU A 178 24.30 -21.34 -8.18
C GLU A 178 23.84 -21.19 -6.72
N SER A 179 23.58 -19.96 -6.25
CA SER A 179 23.04 -19.72 -4.91
C SER A 179 21.66 -20.38 -4.70
N GLN A 180 20.80 -20.34 -5.72
CA GLN A 180 19.49 -21.00 -5.67
C GLN A 180 19.64 -22.52 -5.57
N ARG A 181 20.67 -23.08 -6.22
CA ARG A 181 20.95 -24.52 -6.26
C ARG A 181 21.47 -25.07 -4.93
N ILE A 182 22.33 -24.34 -4.25
CA ILE A 182 22.96 -24.79 -2.98
C ILE A 182 22.05 -24.64 -1.75
N GLY A 183 20.92 -23.94 -1.89
CA GLY A 183 19.92 -23.78 -0.83
C GLY A 183 20.20 -22.62 0.15
N HIS A 184 19.18 -22.29 0.95
CA HIS A 184 19.16 -21.07 1.77
C HIS A 184 20.27 -21.00 2.83
N GLU A 185 20.45 -22.06 3.63
CA GLU A 185 21.43 -22.06 4.74
C GLU A 185 22.87 -21.88 4.23
N LYS A 186 23.24 -22.61 3.19
CA LYS A 186 24.59 -22.53 2.60
C LYS A 186 24.85 -21.19 1.91
N THR A 187 23.83 -20.63 1.27
CA THR A 187 23.90 -19.26 0.73
C THR A 187 24.09 -18.23 1.85
N LYS A 188 23.41 -18.39 2.98
CA LYS A 188 23.52 -17.48 4.13
C LYS A 188 24.91 -17.52 4.76
N GLU A 189 25.53 -18.69 4.86
CA GLU A 189 26.94 -18.84 5.28
C GLU A 189 27.90 -18.13 4.34
N LEU A 190 27.74 -18.35 3.02
CA LEU A 190 28.56 -17.71 1.98
C LEU A 190 28.46 -16.17 2.06
N LEU A 191 27.24 -15.63 2.14
CA LEU A 191 27.00 -14.20 2.28
C LEU A 191 27.59 -13.64 3.58
N SER A 192 27.54 -14.41 4.68
CA SER A 192 28.13 -14.00 5.96
C SER A 192 29.65 -13.92 5.86
N HIS A 193 30.28 -14.84 5.13
CA HIS A 193 31.71 -14.78 4.84
C HIS A 193 32.06 -13.59 3.94
N MET A 194 31.30 -13.33 2.88
CA MET A 194 31.54 -12.19 1.98
C MET A 194 31.52 -10.85 2.73
N LYS A 195 30.65 -10.68 3.73
CA LYS A 195 30.62 -9.47 4.59
C LYS A 195 31.90 -9.22 5.40
N THR A 196 32.76 -10.23 5.55
CA THR A 196 34.06 -10.11 6.24
C THR A 196 35.20 -9.72 5.32
N LEU A 197 34.96 -9.77 4.00
CA LEU A 197 35.96 -9.39 3.00
C LEU A 197 36.02 -7.87 2.88
N PRO A 198 37.20 -7.30 2.55
CA PRO A 198 37.34 -5.87 2.32
C PRO A 198 36.62 -5.44 1.02
N ASP A 199 35.94 -4.29 1.05
CA ASP A 199 35.31 -3.67 -0.12
C ASP A 199 36.38 -2.97 -0.99
N SER A 200 37.09 -3.73 -1.82
CA SER A 200 38.23 -3.31 -2.66
C SER A 200 39.39 -2.64 -1.90
N VAL A 201 40.59 -2.76 -2.47
CA VAL A 201 41.76 -2.01 -2.02
C VAL A 201 41.57 -0.59 -2.60
N ASN A 202 41.55 0.44 -1.76
CA ASN A 202 41.79 1.79 -2.25
C ASN A 202 43.16 1.77 -2.93
N GLU A 203 43.21 1.78 -4.26
CA GLU A 203 44.43 2.06 -5.01
C GLU A 203 44.73 3.57 -4.89
N GLU A 204 45.23 3.97 -3.72
CA GLU A 204 46.02 5.19 -3.55
C GLU A 204 47.29 4.81 -2.79
N ASP A 205 48.30 4.39 -3.54
CA ASP A 205 49.74 4.59 -3.28
C ASP A 205 50.53 4.51 -4.61
#